data_AF-A0AAV0SBR0-F1
#
_entry.id   AF-A0AAV0SBR0-F1
#
_cell.length_a   1.000
_cell.length_b   1.000
_cell.length_c   1.000
_cell.angle_alpha   90.00
_cell.angle_beta   90.00
_cell.angle_gamma   90.00
#
_symmetry.space_group_name_H-M   'P 1'
#
loop_
_entity.id
_entity.type
_entity.pdbx_description
1 polymer ?
#
loop_
_entity_poly.entity_id
_entity_poly.type
_entity_poly.pdbx_seq_one_letter_code
_entity_poly.pdbx_strand_id
1 'polypeptide(L)'
;MEKYSWGQSLQEVTITAPVPAGTKSRQITCEIKKKSLKLGLKGEQPAMIIIEGELFGQVKVGESFWHLEDQKTVSVLLTKSDERRNWWKSLVKGRAGD
;
A
#
# COMPACT_ATOMS: atom_id res chain seq x y z
N MET A 1 -16.51 3.63 -5.21
CA MET A 1 -15.35 2.85 -5.71
C MET A 1 -14.33 2.77 -4.59
N GLU A 2 -14.11 1.58 -4.05
CA GLU A 2 -13.00 1.34 -3.13
C GLU A 2 -11.70 1.57 -3.89
N LYS A 3 -10.87 2.52 -3.43
CA LYS A 3 -9.62 2.87 -4.13
C LYS A 3 -8.56 1.76 -4.04
N TYR A 4 -8.71 0.87 -3.06
CA TYR A 4 -7.86 -0.29 -2.79
C TYR A 4 -8.58 -1.19 -1.79
N SER A 5 -8.17 -2.45 -1.75
CA SER A 5 -8.53 -3.42 -0.71
C SER A 5 -7.29 -3.79 0.08
N TRP A 6 -7.43 -4.08 1.37
CA TRP A 6 -6.32 -4.55 2.18
C TRP A 6 -6.76 -5.68 3.11
N GLY A 7 -5.84 -6.59 3.38
CA GLY A 7 -6.00 -7.69 4.32
C GLY A 7 -4.74 -7.84 5.16
N GLN A 8 -4.79 -8.72 6.15
CA GLN A 8 -3.62 -9.01 6.97
C GLN A 8 -3.64 -10.44 7.49
N SER A 9 -2.44 -10.97 7.69
CA SER A 9 -2.18 -12.13 8.55
C SER A 9 -1.60 -11.65 9.88
N LEU A 10 -1.21 -12.56 10.76
CA LEU A 10 -0.46 -12.19 11.97
C LEU A 10 0.89 -11.52 11.65
N GLN A 11 1.51 -11.90 10.54
CA GLN A 11 2.87 -11.49 10.18
C GLN A 11 2.91 -10.40 9.11
N GLU A 12 1.87 -10.30 8.29
CA GLU A 12 1.92 -9.52 7.05
C GLU A 12 0.63 -8.72 6.82
N VAL A 13 0.73 -7.69 6.00
CA VAL A 13 -0.40 -6.92 5.47
C VAL A 13 -0.31 -6.97 3.95
N THR A 14 -1.41 -7.36 3.30
CA THR A 14 -1.55 -7.36 1.84
C THR A 14 -2.43 -6.19 1.43
N ILE A 15 -2.04 -5.46 0.40
CA ILE A 15 -2.82 -4.38 -0.19
C ILE A 15 -2.93 -4.62 -1.68
N THR A 16 -4.13 -4.48 -2.23
CA THR A 16 -4.41 -4.65 -3.66
C THR A 16 -5.14 -3.41 -4.15
N ALA A 17 -4.57 -2.72 -5.14
CA ALA A 17 -5.13 -1.51 -5.71
C ALA A 17 -5.33 -1.67 -7.22
N PRO A 18 -6.56 -1.56 -7.74
CA PRO A 18 -6.79 -1.55 -9.19
C PRO A 18 -6.20 -0.26 -9.79
N VAL A 19 -5.55 -0.40 -10.95
CA VAL A 19 -4.98 0.70 -11.74
C VAL A 19 -5.45 0.60 -13.20
N PRO A 20 -5.41 1.68 -13.98
CA PRO A 20 -5.79 1.64 -15.39
C PRO A 20 -5.05 0.55 -16.16
N ALA A 21 -5.76 -0.16 -17.04
CA ALA A 21 -5.16 -1.23 -17.83
C ALA A 21 -4.03 -0.69 -18.72
N GLY A 22 -2.90 -1.40 -18.76
CA GLY A 22 -1.71 -0.95 -19.49
C GLY A 22 -0.80 -0.02 -18.67
N THR A 23 -1.08 0.16 -17.38
CA THR A 23 -0.18 0.85 -16.45
C THR A 23 1.18 0.18 -16.48
N LYS A 24 2.25 0.96 -16.66
CA LYS A 24 3.63 0.46 -16.57
C LYS A 24 4.17 0.66 -15.17
N SER A 25 5.07 -0.23 -14.73
CA SER A 25 5.76 -0.12 -13.44
C SER A 25 6.43 1.25 -13.23
N ARG A 26 6.96 1.86 -14.30
CA ARG A 26 7.57 3.21 -14.27
C ARG A 26 6.57 4.32 -13.94
N GLN A 27 5.28 4.11 -14.20
CA GLN A 27 4.22 5.04 -13.82
C GLN A 27 3.76 4.82 -12.38
N ILE A 28 4.19 3.76 -11.70
CA ILE A 28 3.81 3.52 -10.31
C ILE A 28 4.81 4.21 -9.39
N THR A 29 4.28 4.90 -8.39
CA THR A 29 5.03 5.43 -7.25
C THR A 29 4.61 4.62 -6.04
N CYS A 30 5.49 3.74 -5.58
CA CYS A 30 5.31 3.00 -4.34
C CYS A 30 6.52 3.24 -3.43
N GLU A 31 6.32 4.01 -2.36
CA GLU A 31 7.32 4.23 -1.32
C GLU A 31 6.86 3.53 -0.04
N ILE A 32 7.61 2.49 0.35
CA ILE A 32 7.41 1.78 1.60
C ILE A 32 8.46 2.28 2.58
N LYS A 33 8.01 2.84 3.70
CA LYS A 33 8.86 3.30 4.81
C LYS A 33 8.44 2.57 6.08
N LYS A 34 9.33 2.54 7.07
CA LYS A 34 9.15 1.78 8.33
C LYS A 34 7.79 2.03 9.01
N LYS A 35 7.21 3.22 8.85
CA LYS A 35 5.91 3.61 9.40
C LYS A 35 5.02 4.33 8.40
N SER A 36 5.30 4.32 7.10
CA SER A 36 4.44 5.02 6.14
C SER A 36 4.44 4.33 4.79
N LEU A 37 3.33 4.48 4.08
CA LEU A 37 3.14 3.95 2.73
C LEU A 37 2.61 5.06 1.85
N LYS A 38 3.22 5.20 0.69
CA LYS A 38 2.70 6.00 -0.41
C LYS A 38 2.57 5.11 -1.64
N LEU A 39 1.37 5.03 -2.19
CA LEU A 39 1.04 4.32 -3.42
C LEU A 39 0.24 5.25 -4.33
N GLY A 40 0.70 5.42 -5.56
CA GLY A 40 0.00 6.20 -6.56
C GLY A 40 0.56 6.02 -7.96
N LEU A 41 -0.05 6.71 -8.92
CA LEU A 41 0.36 6.74 -10.31
C LEU A 41 0.92 8.12 -10.65
N LYS A 42 2.09 8.13 -11.30
CA LYS A 42 2.76 9.28 -11.90
C LYS A 42 2.71 9.15 -13.42
N GLY A 43 2.48 10.25 -14.12
CA GLY A 43 2.46 10.29 -15.59
C GLY A 43 1.17 10.86 -16.19
N GLU A 44 0.08 10.85 -15.44
CA GLU A 44 -1.11 11.65 -15.72
C GLU A 44 -1.14 12.86 -14.78
N GLN A 45 -1.57 14.01 -15.31
CA GLN A 45 -1.78 15.21 -14.51
C GLN A 45 -3.28 15.35 -14.23
N PRO A 46 -3.71 15.40 -12.95
CA PRO A 46 -2.92 15.33 -11.73
C PRO A 46 -2.48 13.89 -11.37
N ALA A 47 -1.37 13.77 -10.63
CA ALA A 47 -0.90 12.49 -10.12
C ALA A 47 -1.97 11.83 -9.23
N MET A 48 -2.32 10.59 -9.54
CA MET A 48 -3.37 9.87 -8.83
C MET A 48 -2.81 9.19 -7.59
N ILE A 49 -3.04 9.79 -6.41
CA ILE A 49 -2.70 9.18 -5.13
C ILE A 49 -3.79 8.17 -4.73
N ILE A 50 -3.39 6.93 -4.54
CA ILE A 50 -4.26 5.82 -4.12
C ILE A 50 -4.22 5.69 -2.60
N ILE A 51 -3.01 5.69 -2.04
CA ILE A 51 -2.74 5.56 -0.60
C ILE A 51 -1.61 6.52 -0.23
N GLU A 52 -1.80 7.33 0.79
CA GLU A 52 -0.72 8.10 1.41
C GLU A 52 -1.04 8.25 2.89
N GLY A 53 -0.12 7.84 3.75
CA GLY A 53 -0.30 8.00 5.19
C GLY A 53 0.70 7.25 6.05
N GLU A 54 0.62 7.50 7.36
CA GLU A 54 1.36 6.75 8.37
C GLU A 54 0.69 5.37 8.57
N LEU A 55 1.44 4.28 8.48
CA LEU A 55 0.97 2.92 8.73
C LEU A 55 0.57 2.73 10.20
N PHE A 56 -0.39 1.85 10.47
CA PHE A 56 -0.83 1.55 11.85
C PHE A 56 0.29 0.96 12.71
N GLY A 57 1.10 0.07 12.11
CA GLY A 57 2.25 -0.57 12.73
C GLY A 57 3.56 -0.30 11.99
N GLN A 58 4.65 -0.81 12.55
CA GLN A 58 5.96 -0.77 11.90
C GLN A 58 6.09 -1.95 10.94
N VAL A 59 6.76 -1.71 9.81
CA VAL A 59 7.02 -2.73 8.79
C VAL A 59 8.51 -2.84 8.49
N LYS A 60 8.95 -4.06 8.17
CA LYS A 60 10.31 -4.35 7.78
C LYS A 60 10.43 -4.02 6.29
N VAL A 61 10.90 -2.82 5.99
CA VAL A 61 10.98 -2.31 4.62
C VAL A 61 11.78 -3.26 3.71
N GLY A 62 12.85 -3.88 4.21
CA GLY A 62 13.66 -4.83 3.44
C GLY A 62 12.98 -6.17 3.13
N GLU A 63 11.94 -6.54 3.87
CA GLU A 63 11.13 -7.75 3.63
C GLU A 63 9.78 -7.43 2.95
N SER A 64 9.45 -6.14 2.84
CA SER A 64 8.23 -5.65 2.21
C SER A 64 8.49 -5.37 0.74
N PHE A 65 7.54 -5.69 -0.13
CA PHE A 65 7.68 -5.50 -1.56
C PHE A 65 6.34 -5.18 -2.22
N TRP A 66 6.40 -4.72 -3.47
CA TRP A 66 5.22 -4.51 -4.29
C TRP A 66 5.47 -5.02 -5.70
N HIS A 67 4.42 -5.36 -6.41
CA HIS A 67 4.47 -5.76 -7.80
C HIS A 67 3.20 -5.31 -8.53
N LEU A 68 3.30 -5.24 -9.85
CA LEU A 68 2.21 -4.93 -10.76
C LEU A 68 1.80 -6.22 -11.46
N GLU A 69 0.57 -6.64 -11.23
CA GLU A 69 -0.05 -7.81 -11.83
C GLU A 69 -0.87 -7.39 -13.06
N ASP A 70 -0.66 -8.09 -14.18
CA ASP A 70 -1.37 -7.91 -15.45
C ASP A 70 -1.43 -6.47 -15.99
N GLN A 71 -0.55 -5.58 -15.54
CA GLN A 71 -0.60 -4.14 -15.87
C GLN A 71 -1.94 -3.46 -15.50
N LYS A 72 -2.68 -4.01 -14.54
CA LYS A 72 -4.01 -3.54 -14.12
C LYS A 72 -4.21 -3.53 -12.60
N THR A 73 -3.33 -4.16 -11.83
CA THR A 73 -3.48 -4.27 -10.37
C THR A 73 -2.13 -4.18 -9.68
N VAL A 74 -2.03 -3.32 -8.68
CA VAL A 74 -0.84 -3.20 -7.84
C VAL A 74 -1.06 -3.95 -6.55
N SER A 75 -0.16 -4.88 -6.26
CA SER A 75 -0.16 -5.68 -5.04
C SER A 75 1.04 -5.28 -4.18
N VAL A 76 0.79 -4.92 -2.93
CA VAL A 76 1.80 -4.54 -1.93
C VAL A 76 1.73 -5.54 -0.79
N LEU A 77 2.88 -6.11 -0.42
CA LEU A 77 3.05 -6.94 0.76
C LEU A 77 3.93 -6.17 1.76
N LEU A 78 3.42 -5.95 2.97
CA LEU A 78 4.14 -5.36 4.06
C LEU A 78 4.38 -6.39 5.16
N THR A 79 5.65 -6.64 5.49
CA THR A 79 6.02 -7.54 6.59
C THR A 79 6.03 -6.76 7.90
N LYS A 80 5.25 -7.18 8.89
CA LYS A 80 5.18 -6.50 10.20
C LYS A 80 6.50 -6.67 10.94
N SER A 81 6.99 -5.59 11.54
CA SER A 81 8.19 -5.64 12.40
C SER A 81 7.90 -5.97 13.84
N ASP A 82 6.65 -5.80 14.29
CA ASP A 82 6.30 -5.79 15.71
C ASP A 82 5.29 -6.88 16.03
N GLU A 83 5.69 -7.80 16.90
CA GLU A 83 4.89 -8.95 17.32
C GLU A 83 3.76 -8.59 18.30
N ARG A 84 3.76 -7.38 18.88
CA ARG A 84 2.73 -6.95 19.85
C ARG A 84 1.55 -6.26 19.17
N ARG A 85 1.76 -5.62 18.02
CA ARG A 85 0.72 -5.01 17.15
C ARG A 85 0.42 -5.89 15.93
N ASN A 86 0.25 -7.20 16.16
CA ASN A 86 -0.02 -8.16 15.09
C ASN A 86 -1.39 -7.99 14.41
N TRP A 87 -2.33 -7.26 15.00
CA TRP A 87 -3.62 -6.99 14.36
C TRP A 87 -3.85 -5.49 14.17
N TRP A 88 -3.72 -5.05 12.93
CA TRP A 88 -3.90 -3.66 12.55
C TRP A 88 -5.38 -3.35 12.47
N LYS A 89 -5.84 -2.31 13.18
CA LYS A 89 -7.25 -1.87 13.11
C LYS A 89 -7.54 -1.07 11.83
N SER A 90 -6.51 -0.53 11.22
CA SER A 90 -6.57 0.19 9.94
C SER A 90 -5.24 0.02 9.20
N LEU A 91 -5.22 0.23 7.88
CA LEU A 91 -3.98 0.24 7.12
C LEU A 91 -3.12 1.45 7.48
N VAL A 92 -3.72 2.64 7.42
CA VAL A 92 -3.10 3.92 7.77
C VAL A 92 -3.78 4.54 8.99
N LYS A 93 -3.02 5.25 9.82
CA LYS A 93 -3.51 6.05 10.94
C LYS A 93 -4.11 7.34 10.40
N GLY A 94 -5.26 7.72 10.93
CA GLY A 94 -5.84 9.03 10.65
C GLY A 94 -6.44 9.19 9.26
N ARG A 95 -7.09 8.16 8.70
CA ARG A 95 -8.12 8.45 7.68
C ARG A 95 -9.27 9.14 8.41
N ALA A 96 -9.19 10.47 8.51
CA ALA A 96 -10.24 11.31 9.03
C ALA A 96 -11.47 11.15 8.12
N GLY A 97 -12.60 10.80 8.73
CA GLY A 97 -13.86 10.50 8.06
C GLY A 97 -14.66 9.43 8.82
N ASP A 98 -14.82 9.63 10.13
CA ASP A 98 -16.14 9.50 10.75
C ASP A 98 -16.70 10.93 10.83
#